data_AF-A0A2N3BII0-F1
#
_entry.id   AF-A0A2N3BII0-F1
#
_cell.length_a   1.000
_cell.length_b   1.000
_cell.length_c   1.000
_cell.angle_alpha   90.00
_cell.angle_beta   90.00
_cell.angle_gamma   90.00
#
_symmetry.space_group_name_H-M   'P 1'
#
loop_
_entity.id
_entity.type
_entity.pdbx_description
1 polymer ?
#
loop_
_entity_poly.entity_id
_entity_poly.type
_entity_poly.pdbx_seq_one_letter_code
_entity_poly.pdbx_strand_id
1 'polypeptide(L)'
;MVRCVGRPREAARQEVAMVLRSLFMALAGGIGGLVVQLPDTAQAQEADGRLIYQLQVTQPGTRSQGWFGTLYDEAGAAVTAEPGATVKMPFGTFENLPCTYLWSQCGFIPAGMLPVAPMTGFAALTEDQAWVYRLYIHGEGSRSEGMTGVLLQGGAQVFPGGMRRVETPLGVFLAIDNQGQLWGDAGWFPETWN
;
A
#
# COMPACT_ATOMS: atom_id res chain seq x y z
N MET A 1 -23.98 30.07 53.56
CA MET A 1 -24.88 28.95 53.88
C MET A 1 -24.47 27.76 53.03
N VAL A 2 -24.31 26.62 53.69
CA VAL A 2 -23.73 25.35 53.25
C VAL A 2 -24.59 24.67 52.15
N ARG A 3 -23.97 24.12 51.10
CA ARG A 3 -23.98 22.66 50.80
C ARG A 3 -23.14 22.29 49.57
N CYS A 4 -22.16 21.41 49.83
CA CYS A 4 -21.37 20.64 48.88
C CYS A 4 -22.13 19.38 48.40
N VAL A 5 -21.45 18.66 47.48
CA VAL A 5 -21.56 17.22 47.14
C VAL A 5 -22.59 16.92 46.03
N GLY A 6 -22.28 16.21 44.94
CA GLY A 6 -21.06 15.55 44.47
C GLY A 6 -21.34 14.87 43.12
N ARG A 7 -20.32 14.72 42.27
CA ARG A 7 -20.33 13.75 41.15
C ARG A 7 -20.10 12.35 41.72
N PRO A 8 -20.64 11.33 41.05
CA PRO A 8 -19.74 10.38 40.44
C PRO A 8 -20.10 9.97 39.00
N ARG A 9 -19.06 9.45 38.33
CA ARG A 9 -19.02 8.80 37.03
C ARG A 9 -19.87 7.53 37.00
N GLU A 10 -20.42 7.17 35.84
CA GLU A 10 -20.20 5.88 35.13
C GLU A 10 -21.32 5.52 34.13
N ALA A 11 -20.90 4.82 33.08
CA ALA A 11 -21.65 3.93 32.20
C ALA A 11 -22.61 4.55 31.15
N ALA A 12 -22.02 4.97 30.03
CA ALA A 12 -22.71 4.93 28.73
C ALA A 12 -22.90 3.45 28.34
N ARG A 13 -24.14 2.96 28.40
CA ARG A 13 -24.56 1.68 27.81
C ARG A 13 -24.92 1.90 26.34
N GLN A 14 -24.30 1.09 25.50
CA GLN A 14 -24.63 0.85 24.10
C GLN A 14 -26.10 0.43 23.97
N GLU A 15 -26.85 1.07 23.08
CA GLU A 15 -28.03 0.46 22.47
C GLU A 15 -27.73 0.15 21.02
N VAL A 16 -27.83 -1.15 20.74
CA VAL A 16 -27.68 -1.81 19.45
C VAL A 16 -28.93 -1.51 18.63
N ALA A 17 -28.81 -0.64 17.62
CA ALA A 17 -29.85 -0.49 16.60
C ALA A 17 -29.60 -1.50 15.48
N MET A 18 -30.15 -2.70 15.66
CA MET A 18 -30.34 -3.71 14.63
C MET A 18 -31.43 -3.21 13.68
N VAL A 19 -31.08 -2.68 12.50
CA VAL A 19 -32.03 -2.36 11.43
C VAL A 19 -31.94 -3.43 10.36
N LEU A 20 -32.85 -4.39 10.50
CA LEU A 20 -33.27 -5.39 9.52
C LEU A 20 -34.10 -4.71 8.41
N ARG A 21 -34.06 -5.29 7.19
CA ARG A 21 -34.81 -4.98 5.94
C ARG A 21 -33.92 -4.28 4.90
N SER A 22 -33.73 -4.80 3.69
CA SER A 22 -34.76 -5.32 2.79
C SER A 22 -34.20 -6.34 1.79
N LEU A 23 -34.98 -7.41 1.62
CA LEU A 23 -34.89 -8.39 0.56
C LEU A 23 -35.33 -7.72 -0.75
N PHE A 24 -34.45 -7.61 -1.75
CA PHE A 24 -34.85 -7.36 -3.14
C PHE A 24 -34.37 -8.55 -3.99
N MET A 25 -35.32 -9.42 -4.33
CA MET A 25 -35.17 -10.36 -5.44
C MET A 25 -35.31 -9.57 -6.75
N ALA A 26 -34.28 -9.60 -7.59
CA ALA A 26 -34.40 -9.28 -9.01
C ALA A 26 -33.93 -10.50 -9.81
N LEU A 27 -34.90 -11.11 -10.50
CA LEU A 27 -34.72 -12.20 -11.46
C LEU A 27 -34.66 -11.58 -12.86
N ALA A 28 -33.48 -11.55 -13.45
CA ALA A 28 -33.20 -11.41 -14.89
C ALA A 28 -31.74 -11.89 -15.06
N GLY A 29 -31.36 -12.90 -15.85
CA GLY A 29 -31.85 -13.23 -17.18
C GLY A 29 -30.89 -12.66 -18.23
N GLY A 30 -29.72 -13.27 -18.43
CA GLY A 30 -28.94 -13.12 -19.67
C GLY A 30 -27.47 -12.67 -19.57
N ILE A 31 -26.58 -13.58 -19.97
CA ILE A 31 -25.26 -13.37 -20.60
C ILE A 31 -24.15 -12.74 -19.73
N GLY A 32 -23.51 -13.58 -18.92
CA GLY A 32 -22.12 -14.01 -19.20
C GLY A 32 -21.02 -12.95 -19.33
N GLY A 33 -20.99 -11.92 -18.47
CA GLY A 33 -19.76 -11.21 -18.16
C GLY A 33 -19.18 -11.78 -16.87
N LEU A 34 -18.08 -12.55 -16.96
CA LEU A 34 -17.31 -12.93 -15.78
C LEU A 34 -16.61 -11.67 -15.25
N VAL A 35 -17.32 -10.89 -14.43
CA VAL A 35 -16.69 -9.87 -13.59
C VAL A 35 -15.95 -10.65 -12.52
N VAL A 36 -14.63 -10.74 -12.66
CA VAL A 36 -13.76 -11.20 -11.58
C VAL A 36 -13.87 -10.16 -10.47
N GLN A 37 -14.83 -10.33 -9.57
CA GLN A 37 -14.87 -9.60 -8.32
C GLN A 37 -13.71 -10.12 -7.49
N LEU A 38 -12.62 -9.36 -7.48
CA LEU A 38 -11.58 -9.51 -6.48
C LEU A 38 -12.25 -9.45 -5.10
N PRO A 39 -11.88 -10.33 -4.16
CA PRO A 39 -12.44 -10.30 -2.82
C PRO A 39 -12.21 -8.91 -2.24
N ASP A 40 -13.27 -8.38 -1.64
CA ASP A 40 -13.33 -7.09 -0.96
C ASP A 40 -12.33 -7.10 0.22
N THR A 41 -11.05 -6.89 -0.09
CA THR A 41 -10.03 -6.59 0.90
C THR A 41 -10.41 -5.24 1.46
N ALA A 42 -10.74 -5.21 2.76
CA ALA A 42 -10.93 -3.99 3.55
C ALA A 42 -10.02 -2.90 2.99
N GLN A 43 -10.62 -1.88 2.35
CA GLN A 43 -9.85 -0.85 1.68
C GLN A 43 -9.01 -0.15 2.75
N ALA A 44 -7.70 -0.43 2.74
CA ALA A 44 -6.76 0.38 3.51
C ALA A 44 -7.03 1.84 3.13
N GLN A 45 -7.12 2.68 4.15
CA GLN A 45 -7.35 4.11 3.96
C GLN A 45 -6.27 4.64 3.03
N GLU A 46 -6.66 5.05 1.82
CA GLU A 46 -5.75 5.71 0.90
C GLU A 46 -5.19 6.93 1.62
N ALA A 47 -3.87 7.11 1.54
CA ALA A 47 -3.28 8.33 2.07
C ALA A 47 -3.86 9.52 1.30
N ASP A 48 -3.92 10.68 1.96
CA ASP A 48 -4.14 11.94 1.24
C ASP A 48 -3.06 12.07 0.13
N GLY A 49 -3.36 12.72 -0.98
CA GLY A 49 -2.42 12.90 -2.10
C GLY A 49 -2.56 11.95 -3.31
N ARG A 50 -1.73 12.20 -4.34
CA ARG A 50 -1.74 11.47 -5.61
C ARG A 50 -0.82 10.26 -5.54
N LEU A 51 -1.31 9.08 -5.91
CA LEU A 51 -0.47 7.88 -6.04
C LEU A 51 0.54 8.09 -7.18
N ILE A 52 1.83 7.93 -6.89
CA ILE A 52 2.93 8.09 -7.86
C ILE A 52 3.65 6.77 -8.16
N TYR A 53 3.59 5.82 -7.25
CA TYR A 53 4.22 4.52 -7.43
C TYR A 53 3.56 3.43 -6.58
N GLN A 54 3.46 2.21 -7.12
CA GLN A 54 3.05 1.01 -6.40
C GLN A 54 4.01 -0.14 -6.72
N LEU A 55 4.41 -0.89 -5.70
CA LEU A 55 5.13 -2.15 -5.84
C LEU A 55 4.38 -3.25 -5.10
N GLN A 56 4.11 -4.37 -5.75
CA GLN A 56 3.40 -5.50 -5.16
C GLN A 56 4.24 -6.77 -5.25
N VAL A 57 4.21 -7.55 -4.17
CA VAL A 57 4.70 -8.94 -4.14
C VAL A 57 3.52 -9.87 -3.86
N THR A 58 3.32 -10.84 -4.75
CA THR A 58 2.30 -11.88 -4.61
C THR A 58 2.93 -13.19 -4.17
N GLN A 59 2.23 -13.99 -3.36
CA GLN A 59 2.65 -15.34 -2.94
C GLN A 59 4.12 -15.40 -2.47
N PRO A 60 4.52 -14.53 -1.52
CA PRO A 60 5.89 -14.46 -1.06
C PRO A 60 6.40 -15.81 -0.52
N GLY A 61 7.67 -16.10 -0.74
CA GLY A 61 8.30 -17.34 -0.28
C GLY A 61 7.94 -18.59 -1.10
N THR A 62 7.12 -18.47 -2.15
CA THR A 62 6.76 -19.58 -3.04
C THR A 62 7.50 -19.52 -4.39
N ARG A 63 7.46 -20.62 -5.15
CA ARG A 63 7.95 -20.64 -6.54
C ARG A 63 7.12 -19.77 -7.50
N SER A 64 5.93 -19.37 -7.08
CA SER A 64 5.00 -18.55 -7.85
C SER A 64 5.04 -17.08 -7.43
N GLN A 65 6.05 -16.70 -6.64
CA GLN A 65 6.23 -15.31 -6.21
C GLN A 65 6.43 -14.38 -7.42
N GLY A 66 5.61 -13.35 -7.53
CA GLY A 66 5.68 -12.33 -8.57
C GLY A 66 5.91 -10.94 -7.98
N TRP A 67 6.59 -10.07 -8.71
CA TRP A 67 6.84 -8.67 -8.32
C TRP A 67 6.35 -7.75 -9.42
N PHE A 68 5.53 -6.77 -9.06
CA PHE A 68 4.87 -5.89 -10.03
C PHE A 68 5.00 -4.44 -9.62
N GLY A 69 5.77 -3.68 -10.39
CA GLY A 69 5.95 -2.24 -10.19
C GLY A 69 5.12 -1.42 -11.18
N THR A 70 4.45 -0.38 -10.70
CA THR A 70 3.66 0.53 -11.53
C THR A 70 3.95 1.97 -11.14
N LEU A 71 4.39 2.79 -12.09
CA LEU A 71 4.47 4.24 -11.95
C LEU A 71 3.16 4.86 -12.43
N TYR A 72 2.79 5.99 -11.82
CA TYR A 72 1.60 6.74 -12.17
C TYR A 72 1.97 8.18 -12.56
N ASP A 73 1.34 8.67 -13.63
CA ASP A 73 1.52 10.04 -14.11
C ASP A 73 0.70 11.06 -13.31
N GLU A 74 0.81 12.34 -13.68
CA GLU A 74 0.09 13.44 -13.03
C GLU A 74 -1.45 13.31 -13.10
N ALA A 75 -1.97 12.60 -14.10
CA ALA A 75 -3.39 12.31 -14.23
C ALA A 75 -3.82 11.07 -13.41
N GLY A 76 -2.88 10.38 -12.75
CA GLY A 76 -3.11 9.14 -12.03
C GLY A 76 -3.22 7.92 -12.95
N ALA A 77 -2.84 8.03 -14.23
CA ALA A 77 -2.80 6.92 -15.15
C ALA A 77 -1.49 6.16 -15.04
N ALA A 78 -1.54 4.84 -15.26
CA ALA A 78 -0.33 4.02 -15.26
C ALA A 78 0.58 4.41 -16.43
N VAL A 79 1.84 4.73 -16.10
CA VAL A 79 2.86 5.02 -17.10
C VAL A 79 3.10 3.77 -17.95
N THR A 80 3.19 3.94 -19.26
CA THR A 80 3.52 2.86 -20.20
C THR A 80 4.85 3.19 -20.88
N ALA A 81 5.76 2.22 -20.92
CA ALA A 81 7.02 2.32 -21.64
C ALA A 81 7.38 0.97 -22.28
N GLU A 82 8.33 0.99 -23.21
CA GLU A 82 8.89 -0.25 -23.78
C GLU A 82 9.71 -1.02 -22.72
N PRO A 83 9.78 -2.35 -22.80
CA PRO A 83 10.66 -3.14 -21.93
C PRO A 83 12.13 -2.71 -22.05
N GLY A 84 12.84 -2.65 -20.93
CA GLY A 84 14.21 -2.14 -20.82
C GLY A 84 14.31 -0.61 -20.75
N ALA A 85 13.20 0.11 -20.89
CA ALA A 85 13.21 1.56 -20.71
C ALA A 85 13.55 1.93 -19.26
N THR A 86 14.37 2.98 -19.10
CA THR A 86 14.66 3.57 -17.79
C THR A 86 13.92 4.88 -17.65
N VAL A 87 13.21 5.06 -16.53
CA VAL A 87 12.50 6.29 -16.17
C VAL A 87 13.14 6.87 -14.92
N LYS A 88 13.55 8.13 -14.98
CA LYS A 88 14.11 8.86 -13.85
C LYS A 88 13.03 9.72 -13.21
N MET A 89 12.72 9.44 -11.95
CA MET A 89 11.81 10.21 -11.11
C MET A 89 12.60 10.96 -10.02
N PRO A 90 12.03 12.01 -9.40
CA PRO A 90 12.69 12.71 -8.29
C PRO A 90 13.10 11.80 -7.13
N PHE A 91 12.34 10.73 -6.89
CA PHE A 91 12.53 9.76 -5.81
C PHE A 91 13.31 8.50 -6.21
N GLY A 92 13.77 8.39 -7.46
CA GLY A 92 14.58 7.25 -7.89
C GLY A 92 14.59 6.99 -9.39
N THR A 93 15.46 6.07 -9.79
CA THR A 93 15.53 5.56 -11.16
C THR A 93 14.82 4.21 -11.23
N PHE A 94 13.97 4.02 -12.23
CA PHE A 94 13.15 2.83 -12.43
C PHE A 94 13.46 2.20 -13.78
N GLU A 95 13.56 0.88 -13.80
CA GLU A 95 13.69 0.10 -15.03
C GLU A 95 12.39 -0.65 -15.31
N ASN A 96 11.88 -0.55 -16.53
CA ASN A 96 10.68 -1.24 -16.96
C ASN A 96 11.01 -2.65 -17.43
N LEU A 97 10.71 -3.66 -16.63
CA LEU A 97 10.99 -5.06 -16.95
C LEU A 97 9.79 -5.72 -17.65
N PRO A 98 10.02 -6.56 -18.68
CA PRO A 98 8.94 -7.24 -19.37
C PRO A 98 8.24 -8.27 -18.49
N CYS A 99 6.90 -8.27 -18.48
CA CYS A 99 6.09 -9.30 -17.81
C CYS A 99 6.08 -10.60 -18.61
N THR A 100 7.17 -11.37 -18.50
CA THR A 100 7.30 -12.64 -19.24
C THR A 100 6.45 -13.74 -18.59
N TYR A 101 6.38 -13.74 -17.25
CA TYR A 101 5.60 -14.71 -16.48
C TYR A 101 4.92 -14.04 -15.28
N LEU A 102 3.81 -14.61 -14.81
CA LEU A 102 3.10 -14.14 -13.60
C LEU A 102 3.92 -14.26 -12.31
N TRP A 103 4.99 -15.07 -12.32
CA TRP A 103 5.93 -15.27 -11.22
C TRP A 103 7.29 -14.63 -11.50
N SER A 104 7.33 -13.63 -12.40
CA SER A 104 8.53 -12.86 -12.71
C SER A 104 8.47 -11.46 -12.08
N GLN A 105 9.62 -10.80 -12.02
CA GLN A 105 9.70 -9.37 -11.75
C GLN A 105 9.37 -8.61 -13.03
N CYS A 106 8.36 -7.75 -12.99
CA CYS A 106 8.00 -6.95 -14.14
C CYS A 106 7.38 -5.58 -13.81
N GLY A 107 7.25 -4.75 -14.82
CA GLY A 107 6.88 -3.34 -14.69
C GLY A 107 8.07 -2.51 -14.18
N PHE A 108 7.78 -1.34 -13.62
CA PHE A 108 8.80 -0.39 -13.17
C PHE A 108 9.40 -0.79 -11.82
N ILE A 109 10.60 -1.36 -11.83
CA ILE A 109 11.32 -1.74 -10.61
C ILE A 109 12.42 -0.71 -10.31
N PRO A 110 12.60 -0.27 -9.05
CA PRO A 110 13.67 0.65 -8.71
C PRO A 110 15.03 0.02 -9.01
N ALA A 111 15.93 0.75 -9.67
CA ALA A 111 17.24 0.24 -10.07
C ALA A 111 18.07 -0.25 -8.87
N GLY A 112 17.95 0.41 -7.71
CA GLY A 112 18.62 0.00 -6.46
C GLY A 112 18.11 -1.31 -5.87
N MET A 113 16.98 -1.82 -6.34
CA MET A 113 16.46 -3.14 -5.98
C MET A 113 16.91 -4.22 -6.97
N LEU A 114 17.52 -3.87 -8.11
CA LEU A 114 17.94 -4.83 -9.13
C LEU A 114 19.41 -5.28 -8.97
N PRO A 115 19.73 -6.55 -9.32
CA PRO A 115 18.80 -7.65 -9.50
C PRO A 115 18.26 -8.09 -8.13
N VAL A 116 16.94 -8.18 -7.96
CA VAL A 116 16.40 -8.85 -6.78
C VAL A 116 16.71 -10.33 -6.99
N ALA A 117 17.79 -10.84 -6.37
CA ALA A 117 17.98 -12.28 -6.27
C ALA A 117 16.67 -12.84 -5.68
N PRO A 118 16.11 -13.94 -6.21
CA PRO A 118 14.98 -14.59 -5.56
C PRO A 118 15.41 -14.78 -4.10
N MET A 119 14.75 -14.11 -3.17
CA MET A 119 15.16 -14.17 -1.78
C MET A 119 14.81 -15.56 -1.27
N THR A 120 15.67 -16.53 -1.56
CA THR A 120 15.60 -17.94 -1.13
C THR A 120 15.89 -18.11 0.36
N GLY A 121 15.84 -17.02 1.13
CA GLY A 121 16.17 -16.96 2.56
C GLY A 121 15.04 -16.49 3.47
N PHE A 122 13.93 -15.96 2.96
CA PHE A 122 12.74 -15.67 3.80
C PHE A 122 11.92 -16.93 4.01
N ALA A 123 12.55 -17.96 4.58
CA ALA A 123 11.89 -19.18 5.06
C ALA A 123 11.05 -18.95 6.34
N ALA A 124 10.84 -17.70 6.76
CA ALA A 124 10.29 -17.38 8.08
C ALA A 124 9.20 -16.30 8.09
N LEU A 125 8.84 -15.69 6.96
CA LEU A 125 7.57 -14.95 6.89
C LEU A 125 6.52 -16.00 6.53
N THR A 126 5.94 -16.60 7.56
CA THR A 126 4.88 -17.62 7.53
C THR A 126 3.57 -17.15 6.88
N GLU A 127 3.61 -16.07 6.11
CA GLU A 127 2.44 -15.39 5.59
C GLU A 127 2.49 -15.39 4.07
N ASP A 128 1.63 -16.21 3.49
CA ASP A 128 1.25 -16.27 2.07
C ASP A 128 0.54 -15.00 1.57
N GLN A 129 0.43 -13.98 2.44
CA GLN A 129 -0.25 -12.73 2.18
C GLN A 129 0.54 -11.86 1.21
N ALA A 130 -0.19 -11.20 0.31
CA ALA A 130 0.41 -10.22 -0.58
C ALA A 130 0.92 -9.01 0.20
N TRP A 131 2.08 -8.51 -0.23
CA TRP A 131 2.64 -7.25 0.26
C TRP A 131 2.51 -6.19 -0.82
N VAL A 132 2.12 -4.98 -0.42
CA VAL A 132 2.01 -3.84 -1.34
C VAL A 132 2.67 -2.64 -0.69
N TYR A 133 3.51 -1.97 -1.45
CA TYR A 133 4.01 -0.64 -1.13
C TYR A 133 3.38 0.38 -2.07
N ARG A 134 2.91 1.50 -1.52
CA ARG A 134 2.37 2.63 -2.27
C ARG A 134 3.08 3.90 -1.85
N LEU A 135 3.44 4.74 -2.81
CA LEU A 135 4.01 6.06 -2.57
C LEU A 135 3.05 7.11 -3.12
N TYR A 136 2.70 8.06 -2.26
CA TYR A 136 1.85 9.20 -2.59
C TYR A 136 2.66 10.48 -2.55
N ILE A 137 2.30 11.46 -3.37
CA ILE A 137 2.81 12.83 -3.33
C ILE A 137 1.70 13.80 -2.95
N HIS A 138 2.05 14.78 -2.14
CA HIS A 138 1.17 15.87 -1.68
C HIS A 138 1.81 17.19 -2.02
N GLY A 139 0.99 18.24 -2.20
CA GLY A 139 1.50 19.61 -2.34
C GLY A 139 2.48 19.80 -3.50
N GLU A 140 2.38 18.98 -4.56
CA GLU A 140 3.28 18.95 -5.70
C GLU A 140 3.50 20.34 -6.32
N GLY A 141 4.76 20.72 -6.50
CA GLY A 141 5.15 22.05 -7.02
C GLY A 141 5.03 23.19 -6.00
N SER A 142 4.84 22.89 -4.72
CA SER A 142 4.68 23.90 -3.66
C SER A 142 5.70 23.73 -2.52
N ARG A 143 5.78 24.73 -1.63
CA ARG A 143 6.60 24.65 -0.41
C ARG A 143 6.13 23.59 0.61
N SER A 144 4.95 23.01 0.38
CA SER A 144 4.35 21.97 1.21
C SER A 144 4.43 20.60 0.53
N GLU A 145 5.26 20.46 -0.50
CA GLU A 145 5.50 19.18 -1.15
C GLU A 145 6.06 18.16 -0.16
N GLY A 146 5.58 16.92 -0.25
CA GLY A 146 6.08 15.80 0.54
C GLY A 146 5.54 14.49 0.01
N MET A 147 6.20 13.39 0.36
CA MET A 147 5.78 12.05 -0.04
C MET A 147 5.32 11.22 1.16
N THR A 148 4.35 10.34 0.96
CA THR A 148 3.96 9.36 1.98
C THR A 148 4.05 7.95 1.46
N GLY A 149 4.91 7.16 2.10
CA GLY A 149 5.06 5.75 1.83
C GLY A 149 4.16 4.91 2.73
N VAL A 150 3.29 4.12 2.12
CA VAL A 150 2.34 3.23 2.79
C VAL A 150 2.70 1.79 2.46
N LEU A 151 2.88 0.97 3.50
CA LEU A 151 3.13 -0.45 3.38
C LEU A 151 1.88 -1.22 3.81
N LEU A 152 1.49 -2.22 3.03
CA LEU A 152 0.33 -3.05 3.26
C LEU A 152 0.72 -4.53 3.28
N GLN A 153 0.11 -5.29 4.19
CA GLN A 153 0.24 -6.73 4.33
C GLN A 153 -1.16 -7.33 4.39
N GLY A 154 -1.50 -8.20 3.44
CA GLY A 154 -2.86 -8.78 3.37
C GLY A 154 -3.97 -7.74 3.20
N GLY A 155 -3.63 -6.55 2.68
CA GLY A 155 -4.54 -5.41 2.56
C GLY A 155 -4.63 -4.50 3.78
N ALA A 156 -4.04 -4.88 4.92
CA ALA A 156 -3.98 -4.03 6.12
C ALA A 156 -2.73 -3.14 6.09
N GLN A 157 -2.86 -1.88 6.48
CA GLN A 157 -1.71 -0.97 6.59
C GLN A 157 -0.80 -1.38 7.75
N VAL A 158 0.50 -1.50 7.45
CA VAL A 158 1.56 -1.67 8.44
C VAL A 158 1.98 -0.28 8.90
N PHE A 159 1.62 0.12 10.12
CA PHE A 159 2.04 1.40 10.68
C PHE A 159 3.45 1.30 11.28
N PRO A 160 4.29 2.34 11.16
CA PRO A 160 5.58 2.39 11.86
C PRO A 160 5.46 2.13 13.37
N GLY A 161 4.50 2.76 14.06
CA GLY A 161 4.21 2.44 15.47
C GLY A 161 5.42 2.50 16.43
N GLY A 162 6.42 3.33 16.12
CA GLY A 162 7.70 3.41 16.84
C GLY A 162 8.82 2.51 16.29
N MET A 163 8.54 1.64 15.32
CA MET A 163 9.54 0.92 14.54
C MET A 163 10.26 1.88 13.60
N ARG A 164 11.59 1.72 13.49
CA ARG A 164 12.44 2.49 12.57
C ARG A 164 12.76 1.75 11.27
N ARG A 165 12.59 0.43 11.27
CA ARG A 165 12.97 -0.46 10.18
C ARG A 165 12.05 -1.68 10.18
N VAL A 166 11.64 -2.13 8.99
CA VAL A 166 10.89 -3.37 8.79
C VAL A 166 11.48 -4.13 7.60
N GLU A 167 11.63 -5.45 7.76
CA GLU A 167 12.03 -6.34 6.67
C GLU A 167 10.79 -6.99 6.08
N THR A 168 10.66 -6.97 4.76
CA THR A 168 9.50 -7.48 4.03
C THR A 168 9.95 -8.27 2.80
N PRO A 169 9.04 -9.03 2.17
CA PRO A 169 9.33 -9.61 0.86
C PRO A 169 9.64 -8.55 -0.20
N LEU A 170 9.20 -7.30 -0.05
CA LEU A 170 9.50 -6.17 -0.96
C LEU A 170 10.90 -5.57 -0.74
N GLY A 171 11.64 -6.04 0.28
CA GLY A 171 12.90 -5.47 0.73
C GLY A 171 12.80 -4.82 2.12
N VAL A 172 13.86 -4.11 2.49
CA VAL A 172 13.97 -3.40 3.76
C VAL A 172 13.38 -2.00 3.61
N PHE A 173 12.55 -1.59 4.56
CA PHE A 173 11.99 -0.24 4.64
C PHE A 173 12.41 0.42 5.95
N LEU A 174 12.68 1.73 5.86
CA LEU A 174 12.96 2.60 7.00
C LEU A 174 11.75 3.52 7.23
N ALA A 175 11.40 3.74 8.49
CA ALA A 175 10.34 4.68 8.84
C ALA A 175 10.88 6.11 8.91
N ILE A 176 10.21 7.01 8.20
CA ILE A 176 10.36 8.46 8.35
C ILE A 176 9.15 8.96 9.14
N ASP A 177 9.42 9.56 10.30
CA ASP A 177 8.40 10.21 11.13
C ASP A 177 8.60 11.72 11.08
N ASN A 178 7.61 12.41 10.53
CA ASN A 178 7.58 13.86 10.43
C ASN A 178 6.77 14.51 11.57
N GLN A 179 6.63 13.83 12.70
CA GLN A 179 5.98 14.32 13.92
C GLN A 179 4.53 14.81 13.70
N GLY A 180 3.83 14.25 12.72
CA GLY A 180 2.46 14.64 12.38
C GLY A 180 2.32 15.93 11.56
N GLN A 181 3.41 16.46 10.98
CA GLN A 181 3.29 17.49 9.94
C GLN A 181 2.67 16.89 8.68
N LEU A 182 1.74 17.62 8.07
CA LEU A 182 1.06 17.23 6.82
C LEU A 182 1.92 17.48 5.56
N TRP A 183 3.09 18.11 5.71
CA TRP A 183 4.00 18.46 4.63
C TRP A 183 5.39 17.88 4.90
N GLY A 184 6.08 17.40 3.88
CA GLY A 184 7.34 16.65 4.00
C GLY A 184 7.15 15.13 4.05
N ASP A 185 8.25 14.39 3.98
CA ASP A 185 8.22 12.94 3.79
C ASP A 185 7.81 12.19 5.06
N ALA A 186 6.96 11.17 4.93
CA ALA A 186 6.47 10.37 6.06
C ALA A 186 6.13 8.92 5.68
N GLY A 187 6.14 8.03 6.67
CA GLY A 187 5.79 6.62 6.49
C GLY A 187 6.98 5.75 6.16
N TRP A 188 6.80 4.75 5.31
CA TRP A 188 7.84 3.76 4.98
C TRP A 188 8.55 4.12 3.70
N PHE A 189 9.89 4.13 3.69
CA PHE A 189 10.67 4.31 2.48
C PHE A 189 11.66 3.15 2.31
N PRO A 190 11.86 2.63 1.08
CA PRO A 190 12.87 1.63 0.83
C PRO A 190 14.26 2.10 1.29
N GLU A 191 15.00 1.23 1.96
CA GLU A 191 16.38 1.51 2.40
C GLU A 191 17.29 1.86 1.22
N THR A 192 17.01 1.31 0.03
CA THR A 192 17.76 1.55 -1.21
C THR A 192 17.56 2.93 -1.84
N TRP A 193 16.63 3.75 -1.31
CA TRP A 193 16.38 5.11 -1.81
C TRP A 193 17.15 6.18 -1.03
N ASN A 194 17.89 5.77 0.00
CA ASN A 194 18.71 6.62 0.86
C ASN A 194 20.19 6.51 0.46
#